data_AF-A0AAQ4FK27-F1
#
_entry.id   AF-A0AAQ4FK27-F1
#
_cell.length_a   1.000
_cell.length_b   1.000
_cell.length_c   1.000
_cell.angle_alpha   90.00
_cell.angle_beta   90.00
_cell.angle_gamma   90.00
#
_symmetry.space_group_name_H-M   'P 1'
#
loop_
_entity.id
_entity.type
_entity.pdbx_description
1 polymer ?
#
loop_
_entity_poly.entity_id
_entity_poly.type
_entity_poly.pdbx_seq_one_letter_code
_entity_poly.pdbx_strand_id
1 'polypeptide(L)' 'MKSNQMTTLKETFRTTRQIKELKLPSNRITDITGVFKYLKALRKLTLSGNLVSYVPDDNFNENTELLELNFSVNNIQWV' A
#
# COMPACT_ATOMS: atom_id res chain seq x y z
N MET A 1 17.15 -18.39 -12.91
CA MET A 1 17.21 -17.25 -11.97
C MET A 1 15.88 -16.51 -12.04
N LYS A 2 14.89 -16.90 -11.23
CA LYS A 2 13.58 -16.23 -11.21
C LYS A 2 13.74 -14.92 -10.43
N SER A 3 13.49 -13.82 -11.12
CA SER A 3 13.51 -12.48 -10.56
C SER A 3 12.38 -12.34 -9.52
N ASN A 4 12.74 -12.32 -8.23
CA ASN A 4 11.85 -11.95 -7.11
C ASN A 4 11.69 -10.42 -7.00
N GLN A 5 11.67 -9.71 -8.14
CA GLN A 5 11.78 -8.25 -8.15
C GLN A 5 10.45 -7.47 -8.12
N MET A 6 9.30 -8.11 -7.97
CA MET A 6 8.06 -7.39 -7.68
C MET A 6 7.14 -8.26 -6.80
N THR A 7 7.02 -7.90 -5.52
CA THR A 7 5.87 -8.34 -4.71
C THR A 7 4.66 -7.54 -5.19
N THR A 8 4.12 -7.90 -6.34
CA THR A 8 2.98 -7.21 -6.93
C THR A 8 1.75 -7.49 -6.08
N LEU A 9 1.35 -6.54 -5.24
CA LEU A 9 0.12 -6.60 -4.44
C LEU A 9 -1.15 -6.27 -5.25
N LYS A 10 -0.96 -5.95 -6.53
CA LYS A 10 -2.06 -5.64 -7.45
C LYS A 10 -3.02 -6.82 -7.50
N GLU A 11 -4.31 -6.53 -7.38
CA GLU A 11 -5.41 -7.50 -7.32
C GLU A 11 -5.44 -8.42 -6.08
N THR A 12 -4.44 -8.41 -5.18
CA THR A 12 -4.42 -9.25 -3.97
C THR A 12 -5.65 -9.03 -3.09
N PHE A 13 -6.12 -7.79 -3.01
CA PHE A 13 -7.21 -7.40 -2.13
C PHE A 13 -8.58 -7.29 -2.82
N ARG A 14 -8.71 -7.80 -4.05
CA ARG A 14 -9.92 -7.63 -4.87
C ARG A 14 -11.20 -8.12 -4.20
N THR A 15 -11.10 -9.20 -3.43
CA THR A 15 -12.24 -9.80 -2.72
C THR A 15 -12.32 -9.39 -1.25
N THR A 16 -11.32 -8.67 -0.75
CA THR A 16 -11.20 -8.40 0.68
C THR A 16 -11.73 -7.00 1.01
N ARG A 17 -12.93 -6.92 1.59
CA ARG A 17 -13.58 -5.63 1.89
C ARG A 17 -13.58 -5.23 3.36
N GLN A 18 -13.22 -6.16 4.25
CA GLN A 18 -13.40 -5.99 5.71
C GLN A 18 -12.10 -5.77 6.48
N ILE A 19 -10.93 -5.75 5.82
CA ILE A 19 -9.67 -5.47 6.51
C ILE A 19 -9.70 -4.04 7.07
N LYS A 20 -9.47 -3.93 8.38
CA LYS A 20 -9.36 -2.64 9.08
C LYS A 20 -7.91 -2.23 9.33
N GLU A 21 -6.99 -3.18 9.48
CA GLU A 21 -5.58 -2.91 9.69
C GLU A 21 -4.74 -3.79 8.75
N LEU A 22 -3.87 -3.17 7.95
CA LEU A 22 -2.96 -3.85 7.05
C LEU A 22 -1.51 -3.48 7.38
N LYS A 23 -0.70 -4.47 7.76
CA LYS A 23 0.71 -4.28 8.12
C LYS A 23 1.59 -5.04 7.15
N LEU A 24 2.39 -4.30 6.39
CA LEU A 24 3.35 -4.81 5.41
C LEU A 24 4.76 -4.19 5.60
N PRO A 25 5.27 -4.04 6.84
CA PRO A 25 6.56 -3.40 7.06
C PRO A 25 7.73 -4.25 6.53
N SER A 26 8.85 -3.59 6.21
CA SER A 26 10.13 -4.23 5.88
C SER A 26 10.05 -5.21 4.69
N ASN A 27 9.25 -4.87 3.68
CA ASN A 27 9.16 -5.62 2.43
C ASN A 27 9.93 -4.89 1.30
N ARG A 28 9.76 -5.36 0.07
CA ARG A 28 10.37 -4.77 -1.14
C ARG A 28 9.30 -4.17 -2.07
N ILE A 29 8.26 -3.57 -1.49
CA ILE A 29 7.15 -2.99 -2.26
C ILE A 29 7.64 -1.69 -2.89
N THR A 30 7.50 -1.58 -4.21
CA THR A 30 7.90 -0.40 -5.00
C THR A 30 6.70 0.36 -5.55
N ASP A 31 5.62 -0.35 -5.89
CA ASP A 31 4.41 0.21 -6.49
C ASP A 31 3.18 -0.19 -5.66
N ILE A 32 2.36 0.81 -5.32
CA ILE A 32 1.10 0.66 -4.57
C ILE A 32 -0.12 1.13 -5.35
N THR A 33 0.05 1.49 -6.63
CA THR A 33 -0.98 2.10 -7.48
C THR A 33 -2.21 1.22 -7.56
N GLY A 34 -3.32 1.70 -6.98
CA GLY A 34 -4.61 1.02 -6.99
C GLY A 34 -4.67 -0.28 -6.16
N VAL A 35 -3.64 -0.56 -5.35
CA VAL A 35 -3.58 -1.77 -4.50
C VAL A 35 -4.67 -1.75 -3.44
N PHE A 36 -4.94 -0.59 -2.85
CA PHE A 36 -5.83 -0.46 -1.68
C PHE A 36 -7.28 -0.07 -2.04
N LYS A 37 -7.61 0.08 -3.33
CA LYS A 37 -8.91 0.58 -3.80
C LYS A 37 -10.14 -0.22 -3.34
N TYR A 38 -9.94 -1.49 -2.98
CA TYR A 38 -11.02 -2.38 -2.51
C TYR A 38 -11.13 -2.44 -0.98
N LEU A 39 -10.16 -1.92 -0.25
CA LEU A 39 -10.10 -1.96 1.22
C LEU A 39 -10.89 -0.79 1.85
N LYS A 40 -12.19 -0.72 1.58
CA LYS A 40 -13.03 0.43 2.00
C LYS A 40 -13.08 0.64 3.52
N ALA A 41 -13.01 -0.45 4.28
CA ALA A 41 -12.98 -0.42 5.75
C ALA A 41 -11.57 -0.23 6.34
N LEU A 42 -10.55 0.06 5.53
CA LEU A 42 -9.18 0.19 6.02
C LEU A 42 -9.04 1.43 6.89
N ARG A 43 -8.56 1.24 8.12
CA ARG A 43 -8.34 2.29 9.11
C ARG A 43 -6.85 2.57 9.33
N LYS A 44 -6.00 1.53 9.24
CA LYS A 44 -4.56 1.66 9.45
C LYS A 44 -3.78 0.91 8.38
N LEU A 45 -2.79 1.58 7.80
CA LEU A 45 -1.87 0.99 6.83
C LEU A 45 -0.42 1.26 7.24
N THR A 46 0.36 0.19 7.37
CA THR A 46 1.81 0.28 7.61
C THR A 46 2.57 -0.30 6.43
N LEU A 47 3.32 0.57 5.74
CA LEU A 47 4.24 0.24 4.65
C LEU A 47 5.67 0.68 4.98
N SER A 48 5.99 0.88 6.26
CA SER A 48 7.32 1.35 6.67
C SER A 48 8.43 0.40 6.24
N GLY A 49 9.58 0.92 5.82
CA GLY A 49 10.71 0.08 5.42
C GLY A 49 10.50 -0.62 4.08
N ASN A 50 9.82 0.04 3.13
CA ASN A 50 9.66 -0.44 1.75
C ASN A 50 10.45 0.45 0.77
N LEU A 51 10.21 0.27 -0.52
CA LEU A 51 10.90 0.98 -1.61
C LEU A 51 9.92 1.84 -2.43
N VAL A 52 8.82 2.30 -1.80
CA VAL A 52 7.82 3.14 -2.47
C VAL A 52 8.45 4.50 -2.77
N SER A 53 8.43 4.90 -4.03
CA SER A 53 8.99 6.18 -4.49
C SER A 53 7.95 7.23 -4.83
N TYR A 54 6.72 6.81 -5.12
CA TYR A 54 5.62 7.68 -5.49
C TYR A 54 4.31 7.17 -4.89
N VAL A 55 3.46 8.11 -4.49
CA VAL A 55 2.11 7.86 -3.99
C VAL A 55 1.15 8.69 -4.85
N PRO A 56 0.34 8.05 -5.72
CA PRO A 56 -0.64 8.77 -6.52
C PRO A 56 -1.68 9.49 -5.64
N ASP A 57 -2.13 10.67 -6.08
CA ASP A 57 -3.11 11.49 -5.35
C ASP A 57 -4.42 10.74 -5.07
N ASP A 58 -4.82 9.86 -6.00
CA ASP A 58 -6.05 9.08 -5.93
C ASP A 58 -5.91 7.74 -5.20
N ASN A 59 -4.72 7.39 -4.72
CA ASN A 59 -4.40 6.04 -4.26
C ASN A 59 -5.21 5.61 -3.01
N PHE A 60 -5.76 6.58 -2.27
CA PHE A 60 -6.57 6.35 -1.07
C PHE A 60 -8.01 6.85 -1.16
N ASN A 61 -8.49 7.27 -2.34
CA ASN A 61 -9.85 7.84 -2.50
C ASN A 61 -10.97 6.92 -2.00
N GLU A 62 -10.80 5.60 -2.12
CA GLU A 62 -11.80 4.62 -1.69
C GLU A 62 -11.66 4.21 -0.22
N ASN A 63 -10.57 4.60 0.47
CA ASN A 63 -10.29 4.24 1.86
C ASN A 63 -10.89 5.29 2.82
N THR A 64 -12.22 5.40 2.81
CA THR A 64 -12.96 6.46 3.53
C THR A 64 -12.86 6.39 5.05
N GLU A 65 -12.42 5.26 5.61
CA GLU A 65 -12.23 5.07 7.05
C GLU A 65 -10.76 5.21 7.51
N LEU A 66 -9.85 5.63 6.63
CA LEU A 66 -8.42 5.65 6.90
C LEU A 66 -8.06 6.72 7.94
N LEU A 67 -7.37 6.32 9.00
CA LEU A 67 -6.98 7.17 10.14
C LEU A 67 -5.47 7.25 10.30
N GLU A 68 -4.73 6.22 9.89
CA GLU A 68 -3.29 6.12 10.10
C GLU A 68 -2.58 5.57 8.86
N LEU A 69 -1.59 6.32 8.40
CA LEU A 69 -0.67 5.93 7.33
C LEU A 69 0.76 6.00 7.84
N ASN A 70 1.48 4.89 7.74
CA ASN A 70 2.91 4.85 8.04
C ASN A 70 3.71 4.43 6.81
N PHE A 71 4.34 5.43 6.19
CA PHE A 71 5.26 5.29 5.06
C PHE A 71 6.72 5.57 5.44
N SER A 72 7.06 5.63 6.73
CA SER A 72 8.43 5.90 7.18
C SER A 72 9.44 4.94 6.55
N VAL A 73 10.67 5.41 6.31
CA VAL A 73 11.72 4.57 5.72
C VAL A 73 11.29 4.00 4.35
N ASN A 74 10.76 4.87 3.49
CA ASN A 74 10.58 4.65 2.05
C ASN A 74 11.39 5.69 1.27
N ASN A 75 11.34 5.63 -0.06
CA ASN A 75 12.05 6.56 -0.95
C ASN A 75 11.10 7.58 -1.61
N ILE A 76 10.08 8.03 -0.87
CA ILE A 76 9.01 8.88 -1.41
C ILE A 76 9.59 10.24 -1.80
N GLN A 77 9.42 10.59 -3.07
CA GLN A 77 9.80 11.88 -3.62
C GLN A 77 8.53 12.71 -3.88
N TRP A 78 8.62 14.01 -3.65
CA TRP A 78 7.61 14.97 -4.10
C TRP A 78 7.89 15.27 -5.58
N VAL A 79 6.90 15.04 -6.43
CA VAL A 79 6.91 15.42 -7.86
C VAL A 79 5.95 16.56 -8.11
#